data_AF-A0A3A6NBJ9-F1
#
_entry.id   AF-A0A3A6NBJ9-F1
#
_cell.length_a   1.000
_cell.length_b   1.000
_cell.length_c   1.000
_cell.angle_alpha   90.00
_cell.angle_beta   90.00
_cell.angle_gamma   90.00
#
_symmetry.space_group_name_H-M   'P 1'
#
loop_
_entity.id
_entity.type
_entity.pdbx_description
1 polymer ?
#
loop_
_entity_poly.entity_id
_entity_poly.type
_entity_poly.pdbx_seq_one_letter_code
_entity_poly.pdbx_strand_id
1 'polypeptide(L)'
;MESVGLMTNLFDGRSAVLGLVEDVSRGGLRVSAIPRVFEDGVETCYAVVNGGWRDFHLALRPRWVEPAPRGRGVYKRVGFQILHPPTAWMNFIKEKEDEQHSDMVFAA
;
A
#
# COMPACT_ATOMS: atom_id res chain seq x y z
N MET A 1 -3.08 7.51 -6.54
CA MET A 1 -2.19 7.40 -7.72
C MET A 1 -1.85 5.93 -7.90
N GLU A 2 -1.98 5.38 -9.11
CA GLU A 2 -1.60 3.99 -9.35
C GLU A 2 -0.11 3.79 -9.06
N SER A 3 0.21 2.88 -8.14
CA SER A 3 1.58 2.62 -7.70
C SER A 3 2.19 1.50 -8.53
N VAL A 4 2.54 1.78 -9.78
CA VAL A 4 3.17 0.79 -10.66
C VAL A 4 4.48 0.30 -10.02
N GLY A 5 4.51 -0.98 -9.62
CA GLY A 5 5.73 -1.68 -9.20
C GLY A 5 6.08 -1.61 -7.70
N LEU A 6 5.25 -1.03 -6.84
CA LEU A 6 5.52 -1.03 -5.39
C LEU A 6 5.06 -2.34 -4.74
N MET A 7 5.90 -2.90 -3.88
CA MET A 7 5.62 -4.08 -3.06
C MET A 7 5.72 -3.76 -1.58
N THR A 8 5.01 -4.52 -0.76
CA THR A 8 5.03 -4.32 0.68
C THR A 8 5.07 -5.63 1.46
N ASN A 9 5.85 -5.67 2.53
CA ASN A 9 5.73 -6.69 3.56
C ASN A 9 4.77 -6.18 4.64
N LEU A 10 3.68 -6.90 4.89
CA LEU A 10 2.68 -6.58 5.90
C LEU A 10 2.82 -7.50 7.11
N PHE A 11 2.67 -6.93 8.30
CA PHE A 11 2.78 -7.60 9.59
C PHE A 11 1.57 -7.27 10.47
N ASP A 12 0.72 -8.26 10.74
CA ASP A 12 -0.47 -8.12 11.60
C ASP A 12 -0.21 -8.50 13.08
N GLY A 13 1.04 -8.84 13.41
CA GLY A 13 1.44 -9.35 14.74
C GLY A 13 1.37 -10.88 14.88
N ARG A 14 0.82 -11.61 13.90
CA ARG A 14 0.74 -13.08 13.86
C ARG A 14 1.37 -13.69 12.60
N SER A 15 1.32 -12.98 11.49
CA SER A 15 1.80 -13.38 10.18
C SER A 15 2.56 -12.23 9.51
N ALA A 16 3.50 -12.61 8.65
CA ALA A 16 4.18 -11.70 7.74
C ALA A 16 3.84 -12.14 6.32
N VAL A 17 3.27 -11.23 5.52
CA VAL A 17 2.83 -11.55 4.15
C VAL A 17 3.31 -10.50 3.16
N LEU A 18 3.51 -10.94 1.92
CA LEU A 18 3.82 -10.06 0.80
C LEU A 18 2.53 -9.56 0.17
N GLY A 19 2.49 -8.27 -0.17
CA GLY A 19 1.38 -7.63 -0.88
C GLY A 19 1.85 -6.77 -2.04
N LEU A 20 0.98 -6.62 -3.03
CA LEU A 20 1.18 -5.70 -4.15
C LEU A 20 0.47 -4.38 -3.86
N VAL A 21 1.18 -3.27 -3.89
CA VAL A 21 0.57 -1.95 -3.71
C VAL A 21 -0.02 -1.53 -5.05
N GLU A 22 -1.34 -1.28 -5.09
CA GLU A 22 -2.07 -0.91 -6.31
C GLU A 22 -2.32 0.59 -6.41
N ASP A 23 -2.53 1.26 -5.27
CA ASP A 23 -2.74 2.70 -5.21
C ASP A 23 -2.14 3.28 -3.94
N VAL A 24 -1.59 4.48 -4.04
CA VAL A 24 -1.04 5.24 -2.93
C VAL A 24 -1.58 6.66 -2.89
N SER A 25 -1.63 7.19 -1.67
CA SER A 25 -1.85 8.60 -1.37
C SER A 25 -0.99 9.00 -0.16
N ARG A 26 -0.97 10.29 0.17
CA ARG A 26 -0.26 10.79 1.37
C ARG A 26 -0.74 10.15 2.67
N GLY A 27 -2.00 9.71 2.73
CA GLY A 27 -2.64 9.19 3.95
C GLY A 27 -3.03 7.72 3.92
N GLY A 28 -2.79 7.00 2.82
CA GLY A 28 -3.28 5.64 2.67
C GLY A 28 -2.68 4.89 1.49
N LEU A 29 -2.92 3.59 1.48
CA LEU A 29 -2.52 2.68 0.42
C LEU A 29 -3.57 1.59 0.22
N ARG A 30 -3.70 1.14 -1.03
CA ARG A 30 -4.49 -0.02 -1.41
C ARG A 30 -3.55 -1.15 -1.78
N VAL A 31 -3.72 -2.29 -1.12
CA VAL A 31 -2.84 -3.45 -1.31
C VAL A 31 -3.67 -4.67 -1.67
N SER A 32 -3.21 -5.41 -2.68
CA SER A 32 -3.81 -6.67 -3.14
C SER A 32 -2.84 -7.84 -2.97
N ALA A 33 -3.30 -9.02 -3.39
CA ALA A 33 -2.61 -10.30 -3.19
C ALA A 33 -2.32 -10.61 -1.71
N ILE A 34 -3.12 -10.05 -0.78
CA ILE A 34 -2.98 -10.32 0.66
C ILE A 34 -3.57 -11.71 0.95
N PRO A 35 -2.81 -12.68 1.46
CA PRO A 35 -3.35 -13.99 1.79
C PRO A 35 -4.37 -13.91 2.93
N ARG A 36 -5.35 -14.84 2.96
CA ARG A 36 -6.38 -14.88 4.01
C ARG A 36 -5.84 -15.01 5.44
N VAL A 37 -4.63 -15.56 5.61
CA VAL A 37 -3.99 -15.73 6.93
C VAL A 37 -3.68 -14.40 7.61
N PHE A 38 -3.54 -13.33 6.83
CA PHE A 38 -3.36 -11.98 7.35
C PHE A 38 -4.65 -11.52 8.04
N GLU A 39 -4.58 -11.10 9.30
CA GLU A 39 -5.69 -10.58 10.07
C GLU A 39 -5.96 -9.12 9.71
N ASP A 40 -7.14 -8.85 9.15
CA ASP A 40 -7.56 -7.50 8.79
C ASP A 40 -8.48 -6.85 9.83
N GLY A 41 -8.85 -7.56 10.90
CA GLY A 41 -9.56 -7.02 12.07
C GLY A 41 -8.67 -6.33 13.10
N VAL A 42 -7.34 -6.24 12.88
CA VAL A 42 -6.42 -5.58 13.82
C VAL A 42 -6.58 -4.06 13.81
N GLU A 43 -6.45 -3.43 14.98
CA GLU A 43 -6.48 -1.96 15.08
C GLU A 43 -5.27 -1.30 14.40
N THR A 44 -4.13 -1.98 14.44
CA THR A 44 -2.87 -1.54 13.82
C THR A 44 -2.11 -2.74 13.29
N CYS A 45 -1.61 -2.62 12.06
CA CYS A 45 -0.61 -3.48 11.46
C CYS A 45 0.57 -2.64 10.97
N TYR A 46 1.69 -3.28 10.65
CA TYR A 46 2.88 -2.60 10.17
C TYR A 46 3.20 -3.01 8.74
N ALA A 47 3.84 -2.11 8.01
CA ALA A 47 4.24 -2.33 6.63
C ALA A 47 5.66 -1.84 6.39
N VAL A 48 6.38 -2.55 5.53
CA VAL A 48 7.60 -2.05 4.86
C VAL A 48 7.29 -1.96 3.38
N VAL A 49 7.10 -0.74 2.88
CA VAL A 49 6.84 -0.47 1.46
C VAL A 49 8.16 -0.19 0.76
N ASN A 50 8.47 -0.98 -0.26
CA ASN A 50 9.74 -0.89 -1.00
C ASN A 50 9.61 0.13 -2.13
N GLY A 51 10.22 1.31 -1.97
CA GLY A 51 10.21 2.42 -2.93
C GLY A 51 11.36 2.40 -3.95
N GLY A 52 11.99 1.23 -4.16
CA GLY A 52 13.15 1.05 -5.04
C GLY A 52 14.46 1.52 -4.39
N TRP A 53 14.59 2.83 -4.13
CA TRP A 53 15.80 3.44 -3.53
C TRP A 53 15.69 3.67 -2.03
N ARG A 54 14.49 3.50 -1.46
CA ARG A 54 14.21 3.64 -0.03
C ARG A 54 13.02 2.80 0.39
N ASP A 55 13.05 2.35 1.63
CA ASP A 55 11.92 1.66 2.24
C ASP A 55 11.16 2.59 3.18
N PHE A 56 9.84 2.40 3.27
CA PHE A 56 8.98 3.14 4.18
C PHE A 56 8.38 2.21 5.22
N HIS A 57 8.71 2.47 6.47
CA HIS A 57 8.14 1.77 7.62
C HIS A 57 6.88 2.51 8.07
N LEU A 58 5.72 1.88 7.90
CA LEU A 58 4.43 2.52 8.13
C LEU A 58 3.63 1.74 9.17
N ALA A 59 3.02 2.46 10.12
CA ALA A 59 1.94 1.93 10.93
C ALA A 59 0.62 2.17 10.19
N LEU A 60 -0.19 1.13 10.06
CA LEU A 60 -1.37 1.11 9.20
C LEU A 60 -2.60 0.66 9.98
N ARG A 61 -3.78 1.16 9.58
CA ARG A 61 -5.08 0.68 10.04
C ARG A 61 -5.92 0.20 8.85
N PRO A 62 -6.34 -1.07 8.81
CA PRO A 62 -7.31 -1.55 7.83
C PRO A 62 -8.61 -0.72 7.88
N ARG A 63 -9.15 -0.34 6.73
CA ARG A 63 -10.39 0.46 6.62
C ARG A 63 -11.50 -0.26 5.88
N TRP A 64 -11.15 -1.05 4.89
CA TRP A 64 -12.08 -1.86 4.12
C TRP A 64 -11.36 -3.07 3.54
N VAL A 65 -12.12 -4.13 3.29
CA VAL A 65 -11.64 -5.40 2.76
C VAL A 65 -12.51 -5.80 1.58
N GLU A 66 -11.88 -6.05 0.44
CA GLU A 66 -12.53 -6.59 -0.74
C GLU A 66 -12.01 -8.02 -0.98
N PRO A 67 -12.88 -9.04 -0.96
CA PRO A 67 -12.51 -10.37 -1.40
C PRO A 67 -12.05 -10.35 -2.87
N ALA A 68 -11.07 -11.19 -3.24
CA ALA A 68 -10.71 -11.34 -4.64
C ALA A 68 -11.93 -11.79 -5.49
N PRO A 69 -12.08 -11.30 -6.73
CA PRO A 69 -13.16 -11.75 -7.62
C PRO A 69 -13.18 -13.27 -7.81
N ARG A 70 -14.39 -13.79 -8.03
CA ARG A 70 -14.78 -15.22 -8.11
C ARG A 70 -13.64 -16.17 -8.51
N GLY A 71 -13.27 -17.07 -7.59
CA GLY A 71 -12.42 -18.24 -7.88
C GLY A 71 -11.06 -18.27 -7.18
N ARG A 72 -10.54 -17.14 -6.70
CA ARG A 72 -9.30 -17.08 -5.89
C ARG A 72 -9.59 -16.67 -4.46
N GLY A 73 -10.46 -17.41 -3.79
CA GLY A 73 -10.77 -17.22 -2.37
C GLY A 73 -9.60 -17.46 -1.42
N VAL A 74 -8.36 -17.25 -1.83
CA VAL A 74 -7.13 -17.36 -1.04
C VAL A 74 -6.54 -15.98 -0.73
N TYR A 75 -6.88 -14.98 -1.56
CA TYR A 75 -6.37 -13.62 -1.45
C TYR A 75 -7.49 -12.59 -1.30
N LYS A 76 -7.13 -11.43 -0.77
CA LYS A 76 -7.99 -10.26 -0.60
C LYS A 76 -7.23 -8.99 -0.96
N ARG A 77 -7.99 -7.91 -1.13
CA ARG A 77 -7.52 -6.54 -1.24
C ARG A 77 -7.95 -5.79 0.01
N VAL A 78 -7.07 -4.95 0.54
CA VAL A 78 -7.33 -4.17 1.74
C VAL A 78 -6.91 -2.72 1.49
N GLY A 79 -7.78 -1.80 1.88
CA GLY A 79 -7.45 -0.38 1.97
C GLY A 79 -6.96 -0.05 3.36
N PHE A 80 -5.78 0.55 3.45
CA PHE A 80 -5.15 0.95 4.70
C PHE A 80 -5.08 2.46 4.81
N GLN A 81 -5.37 2.96 6.01
CA GLN A 81 -4.99 4.30 6.44
C GLN A 81 -3.59 4.23 7.05
N ILE A 82 -2.72 5.18 6.69
CA ILE A 82 -1.42 5.36 7.35
C ILE A 82 -1.64 6.15 8.63
N LEU A 83 -1.23 5.58 9.76
CA LEU A 83 -1.22 6.25 11.05
C LEU A 83 0.01 7.15 11.13
N HIS A 84 -0.21 8.45 11.33
CA HIS A 84 0.84 9.48 11.38
C HIS A 84 1.84 9.39 10.21
N PRO A 85 1.42 9.73 8.98
CA PRO A 85 2.25 9.59 7.79
C PRO A 85 3.62 10.27 7.94
N PRO A 86 4.74 9.54 7.77
CA PRO A 86 6.06 10.15 7.86
C PRO A 86 6.27 11.22 6.79
N THR A 87 6.99 12.30 7.10
CA THR A 87 7.33 13.35 6.13
C THR A 87 8.02 12.78 4.88
N ALA A 88 8.89 11.79 5.08
CA ALA A 88 9.53 11.05 4.01
C ALA A 88 8.54 10.43 3.01
N TRP A 89 7.47 9.83 3.51
CA TRP A 89 6.40 9.26 2.68
C TRP A 89 5.65 10.36 1.93
N MET A 90 5.25 11.42 2.63
CA MET A 90 4.52 12.53 2.02
C MET A 90 5.30 13.18 0.89
N ASN A 91 6.62 13.37 1.07
CA ASN A 91 7.50 13.90 0.03
C ASN A 91 7.62 12.95 -1.16
N PHE A 92 7.80 11.66 -0.91
CA PHE A 92 7.86 10.65 -1.97
C PHE A 92 6.60 10.64 -2.84
N ILE A 93 5.41 10.71 -2.22
CA ILE A 93 4.15 10.78 -2.96
C ILE A 93 4.08 12.07 -3.79
N LYS A 94 4.47 13.21 -3.20
CA LYS A 94 4.51 14.48 -3.92
C LYS A 94 5.45 14.43 -5.14
N GLU A 95 6.66 13.90 -4.97
CA GLU A 95 7.63 13.73 -6.06
C GLU A 95 7.04 12.88 -7.19
N LYS A 96 6.34 11.80 -6.87
CA LYS A 96 5.67 10.96 -7.87
C LYS A 96 4.49 11.63 -8.56
N GLU A 97 3.69 12.41 -7.82
CA GLU A 97 2.61 13.23 -8.39
C GLU A 97 3.18 14.25 -9.39
N ASP A 98 4.28 14.90 -9.04
CA ASP A 98 4.95 15.91 -9.88
C ASP A 98 5.59 15.26 -11.15
N GLU A 99 6.24 14.09 -11.01
CA GLU A 99 6.79 13.31 -12.13
C GLU A 99 5.69 12.91 -13.14
N GLN A 100 4.57 12.39 -12.67
CA GLN A 100 3.45 12.02 -13.55
C GLN A 100 2.85 13.20 -14.28
N HIS A 101 2.71 14.35 -13.60
CA HIS A 101 2.20 15.56 -14.23
C HIS A 101 3.13 16.06 -15.34
N SER A 102 4.44 16.02 -15.10
CA SER A 102 5.46 16.34 -16.11
C SER A 102 5.35 15.45 -17.35
N ASP A 103 5.31 14.13 -17.17
CA ASP A 103 5.22 13.17 -18.28
C ASP A 103 3.96 13.38 -19.14
N MET A 104 2.83 13.72 -18.51
CA MET A 104 1.59 14.05 -19.24
C MET A 104 1.69 15.34 -20.05
N VAL A 105 2.41 16.36 -19.54
CA VAL A 105 2.61 17.63 -20.25
C VAL A 105 3.52 17.44 -21.48
N PHE A 106 4.55 16.59 -21.39
CA PHE A 106 5.47 16.34 -22.51
C PHE A 106 4.94 15.31 -23.53
N ALA A 107 3.88 14.58 -23.21
CA ALA A 107 3.22 13.64 -24.12
C ALA A 107 2.04 14.25 -24.91
N ALA A 108 1.68 15.52 -24.65
CA ALA A 108 0.61 16.27 -25.32
C ALA A 108 1.15 17.22 -26.40
#